data_AF-A0A5Q4GZK5-F1
#
_entry.id   AF-A0A5Q4GZK5-F1
#
_cell.length_a   1.000
_cell.length_b   1.000
_cell.length_c   1.000
_cell.angle_alpha   90.00
_cell.angle_beta   90.00
_cell.angle_gamma   90.00
#
_symmetry.space_group_name_H-M   'P 1'
#
loop_
_entity.id
_entity.type
_entity.pdbx_description
1 polymer ?
#
loop_
_entity_poly.entity_id
_entity_poly.type
_entity_poly.pdbx_seq_one_letter_code
_entity_poly.pdbx_strand_id
1 'polypeptide(L)'
;MRFLVSFRRVLIAMAIVAGCPGLASADVSIRPCEAWSGVFGGSEQEFSFEIVQGDAALDRLTWVFSAKNRTIARGEQSLDRNAGRVSVRLAVPPVRDGVIFPAELKLEAFGTGTDPVTRHVKPLWIFPDDPFAGRTAWLAEQQIALFDPPGRTRDVLVNAGVPLREIHRLAVLDEVREGLVLVGEGVSFRAHRGLAESLLRRAAAGVAVLCLAPADGQWPVPGMKDAPDSTTARPASLIWKRAEAIRDLDKRLDADGWPPDGHFVASGVRLIGARGQVAAEVHSDGDVWPWYEIRYPGRRAACVVCGFGIVAHWDSGPAPRFLLARIMEYLAE
;
A
#
# COMPACT_ATOMS: atom_id res chain seq x y z
N MET A 1 -27.27 15.09 28.86
CA MET A 1 -26.51 14.25 29.81
C MET A 1 -25.03 14.42 29.48
N ARG A 2 -24.28 15.23 30.23
CA ARG A 2 -22.87 15.58 29.93
C ARG A 2 -21.95 14.65 30.72
N PHE A 3 -21.13 13.85 30.05
CA PHE A 3 -20.03 13.10 30.68
C PHE A 3 -18.74 13.91 30.54
N LEU A 4 -18.24 14.41 31.67
CA LEU A 4 -16.88 14.93 31.84
C LEU A 4 -15.97 13.74 32.14
N VAL A 5 -15.03 13.41 31.24
CA VAL A 5 -13.97 12.43 31.50
C VAL A 5 -12.70 13.20 31.86
N SER A 6 -12.26 13.00 33.11
CA SER A 6 -11.04 13.57 33.69
C SER A 6 -9.82 12.77 33.23
N PHE A 7 -8.91 13.42 32.49
CA PHE A 7 -7.62 12.85 32.12
C PHE A 7 -6.60 13.07 33.27
N ARG A 8 -6.27 12.00 33.99
CA ARG A 8 -5.11 11.98 34.89
C ARG A 8 -3.81 11.92 34.07
N ARG A 9 -2.98 12.95 34.21
CA ARG A 9 -1.61 12.99 33.68
C ARG A 9 -0.73 12.02 34.46
N VAL A 10 -0.19 11.00 33.81
CA VAL A 10 0.89 10.17 34.34
C VAL A 10 2.21 10.81 33.91
N LEU A 11 2.97 11.32 34.88
CA LEU A 11 4.33 11.81 34.71
C LEU A 11 5.28 10.61 34.78
N ILE A 12 5.90 10.25 33.67
CA ILE A 12 6.98 9.26 33.62
C ILE A 12 8.29 10.02 33.87
N ALA A 13 8.91 9.76 35.02
CA ALA A 13 10.27 10.22 35.31
C ALA A 13 11.27 9.32 34.55
N MET A 14 11.97 9.91 33.58
CA MET A 14 13.01 9.25 32.80
C MET A 14 14.35 9.44 33.51
N ALA A 15 14.86 8.37 34.12
CA ALA A 15 16.20 8.37 34.72
C ALA A 15 17.25 8.23 33.61
N ILE A 16 18.14 9.21 33.50
CA ILE A 16 19.30 9.18 32.59
C ILE A 16 20.39 8.33 33.28
N VAL A 17 20.59 7.12 32.80
CA VAL A 17 21.74 6.27 33.19
C VAL A 17 22.92 6.66 32.31
N ALA A 18 23.96 7.23 32.92
CA ALA A 18 25.25 7.47 32.28
C ALA A 18 25.97 6.12 32.09
N GLY A 19 25.93 5.58 30.87
CA GLY A 19 26.60 4.34 30.50
C GLY A 19 28.06 4.57 30.10
N CYS A 20 28.97 3.80 30.68
CA CYS A 20 30.35 3.66 30.20
C CYS A 20 30.35 3.18 28.73
N PRO A 21 31.24 3.71 27.86
CA PRO A 21 31.44 3.16 26.53
C PRO A 21 32.21 1.83 26.67
N GLY A 22 31.50 0.76 26.99
CA GLY A 22 31.98 -0.58 26.72
C GLY A 22 32.09 -0.73 25.21
N LEU A 23 33.24 -1.21 24.73
CA LEU A 23 33.43 -1.68 23.36
C LEU A 23 32.29 -2.66 23.05
N ALA A 24 31.29 -2.18 22.31
CA ALA A 24 30.20 -3.02 21.84
C ALA A 24 30.82 -4.01 20.85
N SER A 25 31.04 -5.24 21.31
CA SER A 25 31.24 -6.40 20.43
C SER A 25 30.13 -6.33 19.38
N ALA A 26 30.51 -6.19 18.11
CA ALA A 26 29.53 -6.13 17.04
C ALA A 26 28.76 -7.46 17.02
N ASP A 27 27.49 -7.44 17.42
CA ASP A 27 26.67 -8.65 17.44
C ASP A 27 26.37 -9.11 16.00
N VAL A 28 26.52 -10.42 15.77
CA VAL A 28 26.16 -11.03 14.49
C VAL A 28 24.65 -10.92 14.26
N SER A 29 24.23 -10.40 13.11
CA SER A 29 22.80 -10.31 12.76
C SER A 29 22.51 -10.70 11.30
N ILE A 30 21.31 -11.23 11.08
CA ILE A 30 20.74 -11.52 9.75
C ILE A 30 19.69 -10.45 9.48
N ARG A 31 19.81 -9.73 8.36
CA ARG A 31 18.88 -8.65 7.96
C ARG A 31 18.29 -8.95 6.58
N PRO A 32 16.96 -8.96 6.41
CA PRO A 32 16.38 -9.09 5.08
C PRO A 32 16.73 -7.84 4.26
N CYS A 33 17.11 -8.04 3.00
CA CYS A 33 17.31 -6.92 2.07
C CYS A 33 15.96 -6.39 1.57
N GLU A 34 14.96 -7.27 1.46
CA GLU A 34 13.62 -6.92 0.99
C GLU A 34 12.68 -6.58 2.15
N ALA A 35 12.04 -5.41 2.08
CA ALA A 35 11.04 -4.97 3.05
C ALA A 35 9.67 -5.67 2.87
N TRP A 36 9.39 -6.20 1.67
CA TRP A 36 8.12 -6.85 1.34
C TRP A 36 8.02 -8.27 1.91
N SER A 37 6.78 -8.73 2.09
CA SER A 37 6.41 -10.00 2.74
C SER A 37 5.29 -10.75 2.00
N GLY A 38 4.57 -10.08 1.09
CA GLY A 38 3.56 -10.68 0.24
C GLY A 38 4.16 -11.40 -0.97
N VAL A 39 3.75 -12.65 -1.20
CA VAL A 39 4.12 -13.46 -2.37
C VAL A 39 2.91 -14.15 -2.98
N PHE A 40 2.94 -14.43 -4.28
CA PHE A 40 1.92 -15.27 -4.92
C PHE A 40 2.16 -16.76 -4.68
N GLY A 41 1.09 -17.50 -4.41
CA GLY A 41 1.14 -18.96 -4.36
C GLY A 41 1.47 -19.57 -5.73
N GLY A 42 2.22 -20.66 -5.75
CA GLY A 42 2.63 -21.34 -6.98
C GLY A 42 3.81 -20.68 -7.71
N SER A 43 4.43 -19.65 -7.13
CA SER A 43 5.56 -18.94 -7.72
C SER A 43 6.91 -19.38 -7.11
N GLU A 44 8.00 -19.10 -7.82
CA GLU A 44 9.36 -19.15 -7.26
C GLU A 44 9.76 -17.75 -6.78
N GLN A 45 10.34 -17.67 -5.59
CA GLN A 45 10.74 -16.41 -4.96
C GLN A 45 12.17 -16.49 -4.46
N GLU A 46 12.92 -15.42 -4.64
CA GLU A 46 14.28 -15.28 -4.13
C GLU A 46 14.32 -14.17 -3.08
N PHE A 47 14.78 -14.50 -1.88
CA PHE A 47 14.95 -13.56 -0.77
C PHE A 47 16.43 -13.38 -0.49
N SER A 48 16.87 -12.13 -0.38
CA SER A 48 18.24 -11.81 -0.03
C SER A 48 18.35 -11.42 1.44
N PHE A 49 19.41 -11.87 2.08
CA PHE A 49 19.72 -11.48 3.45
C PHE A 49 21.15 -10.98 3.53
N GLU A 50 21.34 -9.88 4.24
CA GLU A 50 22.63 -9.39 4.66
C GLU A 50 23.01 -10.06 5.98
N ILE A 51 24.22 -10.63 6.02
CA ILE A 51 24.82 -11.20 7.22
C ILE A 51 25.82 -10.18 7.74
N VAL A 52 25.43 -9.43 8.77
CA VAL A 52 26.32 -8.49 9.44
C VAL A 52 27.19 -9.30 10.39
N GLN A 53 28.41 -9.57 9.97
CA GLN A 53 29.38 -10.35 10.74
C GLN A 53 30.00 -9.48 11.84
N GLY A 54 29.93 -9.98 13.06
CA GLY A 54 30.72 -9.54 14.19
C GLY A 54 32.09 -10.20 14.23
N ASP A 55 32.67 -10.33 15.43
CA ASP A 55 33.93 -11.05 15.63
C ASP A 55 33.79 -12.59 15.50
N ALA A 56 32.56 -13.10 15.47
CA ALA A 56 32.31 -14.53 15.35
C ALA A 56 32.40 -15.02 13.89
N ALA A 57 33.26 -16.02 13.67
CA ALA A 57 33.34 -16.72 12.39
C ALA A 57 32.10 -17.62 12.19
N LEU A 58 31.35 -17.33 11.14
CA LEU A 58 30.22 -18.17 10.69
C LEU A 58 30.70 -19.15 9.61
N ASP A 59 30.16 -20.36 9.62
CA ASP A 59 30.48 -21.40 8.62
C ASP A 59 29.26 -21.84 7.81
N ARG A 60 28.05 -21.66 8.35
CA ARG A 60 26.82 -22.19 7.76
C ARG A 60 25.60 -21.33 8.09
N LEU A 61 24.71 -21.25 7.11
CA LEU A 61 23.35 -20.80 7.26
C LEU A 61 22.40 -21.97 6.98
N THR A 62 21.43 -22.18 7.86
CA THR A 62 20.29 -23.05 7.58
C THR A 62 19.03 -22.20 7.47
N TRP A 63 18.07 -22.67 6.68
CA TRP A 63 16.78 -22.02 6.56
C TRP A 63 15.64 -23.03 6.51
N VAL A 64 14.49 -22.62 7.02
CA VAL A 64 13.25 -23.39 7.03
C VAL A 64 12.12 -22.48 6.60
N PHE A 65 11.42 -22.88 5.54
CA PHE A 65 10.17 -22.27 5.11
C PHE A 65 9.00 -23.10 5.62
N SER A 66 8.14 -22.48 6.43
CA SER A 66 7.08 -23.15 7.18
C SER A 66 5.75 -22.42 7.00
N ALA A 67 4.65 -23.17 7.04
CA ALA A 67 3.31 -22.59 7.09
C ALA A 67 2.39 -23.47 7.95
N LYS A 68 1.64 -22.85 8.87
CA LYS A 68 0.82 -23.53 9.90
C LYS A 68 1.55 -24.69 10.60
N ASN A 69 2.79 -24.46 11.05
CA ASN A 69 3.63 -25.45 11.74
C ASN A 69 4.07 -26.66 10.88
N ARG A 70 3.84 -26.62 9.56
CA ARG A 70 4.36 -27.64 8.65
C ARG A 70 5.54 -27.06 7.87
N THR A 71 6.66 -27.77 7.87
CA THR A 71 7.79 -27.47 7.00
C THR A 71 7.40 -27.76 5.55
N ILE A 72 7.51 -26.73 4.71
CA ILE A 72 7.31 -26.82 3.26
C ILE A 72 8.64 -27.12 2.58
N ALA A 73 9.68 -26.35 2.93
CA ALA A 73 11.03 -26.50 2.40
C ALA A 73 12.06 -26.18 3.47
N ARG A 74 13.28 -26.69 3.30
CA ARG A 74 14.43 -26.37 4.13
C ARG A 74 15.69 -26.48 3.29
N GLY A 75 16.73 -25.78 3.71
CA GLY A 75 18.03 -25.86 3.07
C GLY A 75 19.17 -25.43 3.98
N GLU A 76 20.37 -25.66 3.47
CA GLU A 76 21.63 -25.37 4.13
C GLU A 76 22.57 -24.78 3.09
N GLN A 77 23.31 -23.75 3.48
CA GLN A 77 24.29 -23.08 2.64
C GLN A 77 25.54 -22.79 3.47
N SER A 78 26.72 -23.15 2.95
CA SER A 78 27.99 -22.75 3.55
C SER A 78 28.18 -21.24 3.41
N LEU A 79 28.64 -20.60 4.48
CA LEU A 79 28.97 -19.18 4.49
C LEU A 79 30.47 -19.03 4.27
N ASP A 80 30.86 -18.37 3.19
CA ASP A 80 32.23 -17.92 3.05
C ASP A 80 32.51 -16.83 4.09
N ARG A 81 33.74 -16.77 4.60
CA ARG A 81 34.16 -15.75 5.60
C ARG A 81 33.94 -14.30 5.13
N ASN A 82 33.78 -14.08 3.82
CA ASN A 82 33.52 -12.77 3.22
C ASN A 82 32.08 -12.61 2.69
N ALA A 83 31.20 -13.60 2.88
CA ALA A 83 29.83 -13.54 2.39
C ALA A 83 28.99 -12.61 3.29
N GLY A 84 28.93 -11.33 2.90
CA GLY A 84 28.03 -10.36 3.51
C GLY A 84 26.57 -10.50 3.04
N ARG A 85 26.30 -11.23 1.95
CA ARG A 85 24.96 -11.42 1.40
C ARG A 85 24.71 -12.86 0.95
N VAL A 86 23.52 -13.36 1.22
CA VAL A 86 23.04 -14.71 0.87
C VAL A 86 21.67 -14.63 0.22
N SER A 87 21.35 -15.61 -0.63
CA SER A 87 20.06 -15.68 -1.33
C SER A 87 19.38 -17.03 -1.06
N VAL A 88 18.11 -16.98 -0.66
CA VAL A 88 17.27 -18.15 -0.40
C VAL A 88 16.18 -18.22 -1.46
N ARG A 89 16.17 -19.30 -2.24
CA ARG A 89 15.13 -19.57 -3.26
C ARG A 89 14.06 -20.48 -2.71
N LEU A 90 12.80 -20.08 -2.85
CA LEU A 90 11.64 -20.79 -2.35
C LEU A 90 10.66 -21.09 -3.48
N ALA A 91 10.22 -22.35 -3.57
CA ALA A 91 9.01 -22.70 -4.31
C ALA A 91 7.80 -22.52 -3.37
N VAL A 92 7.00 -21.49 -3.63
CA VAL A 92 5.83 -21.15 -2.80
C VAL A 92 4.65 -22.05 -3.22
N PRO A 93 4.02 -22.81 -2.30
CA PRO A 93 2.92 -23.68 -2.68
C PRO A 93 1.71 -22.88 -3.19
N PRO A 94 0.91 -23.42 -4.11
CA PRO A 94 -0.31 -22.76 -4.54
C PRO A 94 -1.29 -22.66 -3.38
N VAL A 95 -2.06 -21.57 -3.35
CA VAL A 95 -3.16 -21.35 -2.40
C VAL A 95 -4.48 -21.31 -3.16
N ARG A 96 -5.56 -21.67 -2.49
CA ARG A 96 -6.90 -21.59 -3.07
C ARG A 96 -7.30 -20.13 -3.23
N ASP A 97 -8.09 -19.87 -4.25
CA ASP A 97 -8.75 -18.59 -4.49
C ASP A 97 -9.46 -18.06 -3.24
N GLY A 98 -9.31 -16.76 -3.00
CA GLY A 98 -9.87 -16.07 -1.84
C GLY A 98 -9.19 -16.37 -0.49
N VAL A 99 -8.17 -17.24 -0.45
CA VAL A 99 -7.47 -17.61 0.80
C VAL A 99 -6.06 -17.03 0.82
N ILE A 100 -5.83 -16.07 1.73
CA ILE A 100 -4.48 -15.57 2.04
C ILE A 100 -3.92 -16.38 3.21
N PHE A 101 -2.73 -16.94 3.04
CA PHE A 101 -2.14 -17.92 3.96
C PHE A 101 -0.88 -17.37 4.66
N PRO A 102 -0.80 -17.37 6.00
CA PRO A 102 0.40 -16.96 6.71
C PRO A 102 1.50 -18.04 6.61
N ALA A 103 2.74 -17.61 6.42
CA ALA A 103 3.93 -18.43 6.38
C ALA A 103 5.10 -17.71 7.06
N GLU A 104 6.22 -18.41 7.26
CA GLU A 104 7.44 -17.86 7.84
C GLU A 104 8.67 -18.46 7.15
N LEU A 105 9.68 -17.63 6.93
CA LEU A 105 11.02 -18.04 6.55
C LEU A 105 11.95 -17.80 7.74
N LYS A 106 12.36 -18.89 8.40
CA LYS A 106 13.30 -18.87 9.51
C LYS A 106 14.71 -19.13 9.00
N LEU A 107 15.66 -18.30 9.42
CA LEU A 107 17.08 -18.44 9.12
C LEU A 107 17.87 -18.55 10.43
N GLU A 108 18.83 -19.46 10.47
CA GLU A 108 19.73 -19.67 11.60
C GLU A 108 21.17 -19.77 11.08
N ALA A 109 22.06 -18.92 11.59
CA ALA A 109 23.46 -18.93 11.25
C ALA A 109 24.28 -19.58 12.37
N PHE A 110 25.23 -20.42 11.98
CA PHE A 110 26.08 -21.22 12.86
C PHE A 110 27.54 -20.83 12.65
N GLY A 111 28.32 -20.91 13.73
CA GLY A 111 29.77 -21.05 13.65
C GLY A 111 30.14 -22.53 13.76
N THR A 112 31.35 -22.83 14.26
CA THR A 112 31.85 -24.22 14.36
C THR A 112 31.08 -25.15 15.32
N GLY A 113 30.15 -24.60 16.09
CA GLY A 113 29.33 -25.34 17.06
C GLY A 113 27.97 -25.79 16.51
N THR A 114 27.19 -26.45 17.37
CA THR A 114 25.83 -26.92 17.04
C THR A 114 24.74 -25.90 17.33
N ASP A 115 25.03 -24.90 18.17
CA ASP A 115 24.05 -23.89 18.56
C ASP A 115 24.11 -22.70 17.58
N PRO A 116 22.95 -22.14 17.19
CA PRO A 116 22.91 -21.00 16.30
C PRO A 116 23.49 -19.76 16.99
N VAL A 117 24.41 -19.08 16.32
CA VAL A 117 24.98 -17.80 16.76
C VAL A 117 23.93 -16.69 16.66
N THR A 118 23.10 -16.73 15.61
CA THR A 118 22.01 -15.78 15.42
C THR A 118 20.86 -16.40 14.65
N ARG A 119 19.67 -15.80 14.80
CA ARG A 119 18.43 -16.25 14.17
C ARG A 119 17.61 -15.08 13.66
N HIS A 120 16.92 -15.28 12.56
CA HIS A 120 15.96 -14.33 12.03
C HIS A 120 14.70 -15.05 11.54
N VAL A 121 13.55 -14.41 11.70
CA VAL A 121 12.25 -14.90 11.22
C VAL A 121 11.64 -13.82 10.35
N LYS A 122 11.48 -14.10 9.07
CA LYS A 122 10.77 -13.24 8.12
C LYS A 122 9.32 -13.75 7.98
N PRO A 123 8.31 -13.02 8.47
CA PRO A 123 6.91 -13.37 8.21
C PRO A 123 6.60 -13.19 6.72
N LEU A 124 5.77 -14.07 6.18
CA LEU A 124 5.33 -14.04 4.79
C LEU A 124 3.81 -14.22 4.71
N TRP A 125 3.21 -13.63 3.69
CA TRP A 125 1.80 -13.80 3.34
C TRP A 125 1.70 -14.35 1.91
N ILE A 126 1.11 -15.52 1.76
CA ILE A 126 0.91 -16.16 0.46
C ILE A 126 -0.48 -15.81 -0.04
N PHE A 127 -0.55 -15.08 -1.15
CA PHE A 127 -1.78 -14.62 -1.77
C PHE A 127 -2.14 -15.51 -2.97
N PRO A 128 -3.45 -15.70 -3.27
CA PRO A 128 -3.86 -16.23 -4.55
C PRO A 128 -3.57 -15.21 -5.66
N ASP A 129 -3.55 -15.67 -6.92
CA ASP A 129 -3.24 -14.81 -8.06
C ASP A 129 -4.34 -13.76 -8.34
N ASP A 130 -5.61 -14.18 -8.21
CA ASP A 130 -6.78 -13.32 -8.41
C ASP A 130 -7.22 -12.61 -7.11
N PRO A 131 -7.09 -11.27 -7.01
CA PRO A 131 -7.57 -10.50 -5.85
C PRO A 131 -9.11 -10.38 -5.80
N PHE A 132 -9.81 -10.70 -6.89
CA PHE A 132 -11.26 -10.56 -7.06
C PHE A 132 -12.00 -11.89 -7.02
N ALA A 133 -11.33 -12.99 -6.68
CA ALA A 133 -11.93 -14.31 -6.70
C ALA A 133 -13.19 -14.38 -5.80
N GLY A 134 -14.30 -14.82 -6.39
CA GLY A 134 -15.61 -14.88 -5.72
C GLY A 134 -16.30 -13.53 -5.53
N ARG A 135 -15.81 -12.45 -6.16
CA ARG A 135 -16.32 -11.07 -5.98
C ARG A 135 -16.94 -10.46 -7.23
N THR A 136 -17.12 -11.23 -8.31
CA THR A 136 -17.67 -10.72 -9.59
C THR A 136 -19.03 -10.06 -9.45
N ALA A 137 -19.95 -10.66 -8.68
CA ALA A 137 -21.28 -10.08 -8.45
C ALA A 137 -21.18 -8.74 -7.69
N TRP A 138 -20.39 -8.70 -6.62
CA TRP A 138 -20.14 -7.48 -5.86
C TRP A 138 -19.48 -6.37 -6.70
N LEU A 139 -18.52 -6.72 -7.58
CA LEU A 139 -17.89 -5.76 -8.48
C LEU A 139 -18.89 -5.18 -9.49
N ALA A 140 -19.79 -6.01 -10.02
CA ALA A 140 -20.82 -5.54 -10.95
C ALA A 140 -21.78 -4.54 -10.27
N GLU A 141 -22.11 -4.77 -8.99
CA GLU A 141 -22.92 -3.85 -8.18
C GLU A 141 -22.23 -2.49 -7.95
N GLN A 142 -20.90 -2.40 -8.07
CA GLN A 142 -20.18 -1.13 -7.93
C GLN A 142 -20.38 -0.20 -9.12
N GLN A 143 -20.92 -0.69 -10.24
CA GLN A 143 -21.16 0.09 -11.47
C GLN A 143 -19.98 0.99 -11.86
N ILE A 144 -18.78 0.41 -11.92
CA ILE A 144 -17.54 1.16 -12.06
C ILE A 144 -17.54 1.94 -13.39
N ALA A 145 -17.44 3.26 -13.30
CA ALA A 145 -17.35 4.17 -14.42
C ALA A 145 -15.92 4.69 -14.55
N LEU A 146 -15.20 4.24 -15.58
CA LEU A 146 -13.76 4.48 -15.74
C LEU A 146 -13.47 5.63 -16.72
N PHE A 147 -12.81 6.67 -16.25
CA PHE A 147 -12.16 7.68 -17.10
C PHE A 147 -10.64 7.41 -17.16
N ASP A 148 -10.19 6.80 -18.24
CA ASP A 148 -8.78 6.43 -18.46
C ASP A 148 -8.35 6.67 -19.91
N PRO A 149 -8.14 7.93 -20.34
CA PRO A 149 -7.69 8.22 -21.71
C PRO A 149 -6.43 7.47 -22.16
N PRO A 150 -5.43 7.20 -21.29
CA PRO A 150 -4.29 6.35 -21.64
C PRO A 150 -4.62 4.87 -21.88
N GLY A 151 -5.73 4.35 -21.35
CA GLY A 151 -6.19 2.97 -21.53
C GLY A 151 -5.48 1.89 -20.70
N ARG A 152 -4.35 2.20 -20.05
CA ARG A 152 -3.56 1.21 -19.30
C ARG A 152 -4.32 0.62 -18.11
N THR A 153 -5.07 1.45 -17.39
CA THR A 153 -5.86 0.98 -16.23
C THR A 153 -7.01 0.11 -16.71
N ARG A 154 -7.68 0.53 -17.78
CA ARG A 154 -8.74 -0.24 -18.43
C ARG A 154 -8.26 -1.64 -18.78
N ASP A 155 -7.13 -1.76 -19.47
CA ASP A 155 -6.62 -3.06 -19.91
C ASP A 155 -6.30 -3.98 -18.73
N VAL A 156 -5.68 -3.45 -17.67
CA VAL A 156 -5.41 -4.20 -16.43
C VAL A 156 -6.70 -4.69 -15.77
N LEU A 157 -7.71 -3.82 -15.62
CA LEU A 157 -8.97 -4.17 -14.98
C LEU A 157 -9.81 -5.16 -15.78
N VAL A 158 -9.86 -5.00 -17.11
CA VAL A 158 -10.55 -5.95 -17.99
C VAL A 158 -9.89 -7.32 -17.94
N ASN A 159 -8.56 -7.38 -17.97
CA ASN A 159 -7.82 -8.64 -17.83
C ASN A 159 -8.03 -9.30 -16.45
N ALA A 160 -8.21 -8.49 -15.41
CA ALA A 160 -8.56 -8.96 -14.07
C ALA A 160 -10.05 -9.30 -13.89
N GLY A 161 -10.85 -9.27 -14.97
CA GLY A 161 -12.28 -9.62 -14.91
C GLY A 161 -13.15 -8.61 -14.18
N VAL A 162 -12.71 -7.36 -14.04
CA VAL A 162 -13.47 -6.31 -13.35
C VAL A 162 -14.48 -5.69 -14.31
N PRO A 163 -15.81 -5.81 -14.05
CA PRO A 163 -16.83 -5.18 -14.86
C PRO A 163 -16.77 -3.66 -14.75
N LEU A 164 -16.68 -2.98 -15.89
CA LEU A 164 -16.58 -1.52 -15.95
C LEU A 164 -17.28 -0.94 -17.18
N ARG A 165 -17.66 0.32 -17.09
CA ARG A 165 -18.14 1.16 -18.19
C ARG A 165 -17.16 2.29 -18.44
N GLU A 166 -16.66 2.40 -19.66
CA GLU A 166 -15.72 3.45 -20.03
C GLU A 166 -16.42 4.81 -20.22
N ILE A 167 -15.72 5.87 -19.84
CA ILE A 167 -16.09 7.26 -20.05
C ILE A 167 -14.98 7.92 -20.86
N HIS A 168 -15.28 8.32 -22.09
CA HIS A 168 -14.33 8.99 -22.98
C HIS A 168 -14.42 10.53 -22.96
N ARG A 169 -15.45 11.08 -22.31
CA ARG A 169 -15.72 12.53 -22.28
C ARG A 169 -16.05 12.98 -20.87
N LEU A 170 -15.44 14.08 -20.43
CA LEU A 170 -15.64 14.64 -19.09
C LEU A 170 -17.11 14.98 -18.81
N ALA A 171 -17.88 15.43 -19.80
CA ALA A 171 -19.30 15.75 -19.64
C ALA A 171 -20.13 14.57 -19.12
N VAL A 172 -19.76 13.34 -19.49
CA VAL A 172 -20.46 12.11 -19.06
C VAL A 172 -20.19 11.79 -17.58
N LEU A 173 -19.11 12.31 -16.99
CA LEU A 173 -18.85 12.15 -15.55
C LEU A 173 -19.97 12.81 -14.72
N ASP A 174 -20.47 13.98 -15.14
CA ASP A 174 -21.54 14.68 -14.45
C ASP A 174 -22.90 13.96 -14.53
N GLU A 175 -23.03 12.96 -15.41
CA GLU A 175 -24.21 12.12 -15.54
C GLU A 175 -24.19 10.92 -14.58
N VAL A 176 -23.03 10.56 -14.01
CA VAL A 176 -22.93 9.46 -13.04
C VAL A 176 -23.64 9.86 -11.74
N ARG A 177 -24.62 9.04 -11.34
CA ARG A 177 -25.47 9.26 -10.16
C ARG A 177 -25.22 8.28 -9.02
N GLU A 178 -24.65 7.11 -9.33
CA GLU A 178 -24.39 6.04 -8.36
C GLU A 178 -23.14 5.25 -8.76
N GLY A 179 -22.69 4.38 -7.86
CA GLY A 179 -21.52 3.53 -8.06
C GLY A 179 -20.19 4.22 -7.76
N LEU A 180 -19.14 3.75 -8.45
CA LEU A 180 -17.76 4.23 -8.33
C LEU A 180 -17.32 4.91 -9.63
N VAL A 181 -16.88 6.17 -9.54
CA VAL A 181 -16.10 6.83 -10.58
C VAL A 181 -14.62 6.55 -10.34
N LEU A 182 -13.97 5.91 -11.31
CA LEU A 182 -12.55 5.60 -11.28
C LEU A 182 -11.82 6.45 -12.32
N VAL A 183 -10.76 7.13 -11.90
CA VAL A 183 -9.82 7.81 -12.80
C VAL A 183 -8.55 6.98 -12.88
N GLY A 184 -8.16 6.64 -14.11
CA GLY A 184 -7.02 5.78 -14.39
C GLY A 184 -5.68 6.35 -13.92
N GLU A 185 -4.71 5.44 -13.74
CA GLU A 185 -3.37 5.78 -13.30
C GLU A 185 -2.63 6.65 -14.32
N GLY A 186 -2.05 7.75 -13.83
CA GLY A 186 -1.28 8.70 -14.63
C GLY A 186 -2.13 9.69 -15.42
N VAL A 187 -3.45 9.78 -15.18
CA VAL A 187 -4.27 10.82 -15.78
C VAL A 187 -3.86 12.20 -15.23
N SER A 188 -3.67 13.16 -16.14
CA SER A 188 -3.25 14.53 -15.82
C SER A 188 -4.46 15.43 -15.53
N PHE A 189 -4.54 16.03 -14.34
CA PHE A 189 -5.56 17.05 -14.05
C PHE A 189 -5.28 18.36 -14.78
N ARG A 190 -4.01 18.63 -15.13
CA ARG A 190 -3.63 19.79 -15.94
C ARG A 190 -4.15 19.68 -17.38
N ALA A 191 -4.03 18.51 -18.00
CA ALA A 191 -4.48 18.26 -19.37
C ALA A 191 -6.01 18.20 -19.46
N HIS A 192 -6.68 17.70 -18.43
CA HIS A 192 -8.13 17.57 -18.36
C HIS A 192 -8.76 18.64 -17.47
N ARG A 193 -8.81 19.88 -17.97
CA ARG A 193 -9.39 21.03 -17.25
C ARG A 193 -10.81 20.72 -16.75
N GLY A 194 -11.08 21.04 -15.48
CA GLY A 194 -12.38 20.82 -14.86
C GLY A 194 -12.61 19.39 -14.33
N LEU A 195 -11.68 18.44 -14.57
CA LEU A 195 -11.83 17.06 -14.10
C LEU A 195 -11.90 17.02 -12.57
N ALA A 196 -10.94 17.61 -11.87
CA ALA A 196 -10.90 17.59 -10.40
C ALA A 196 -12.18 18.20 -9.78
N GLU A 197 -12.66 19.33 -10.30
CA GLU A 197 -13.90 19.96 -9.85
C GLU A 197 -15.12 19.08 -10.09
N SER A 198 -15.16 18.38 -11.23
CA SER A 198 -16.27 17.49 -11.58
C SER A 198 -16.31 16.27 -10.66
N LEU A 199 -15.15 15.70 -10.34
CA LEU A 199 -14.99 14.61 -9.39
C LEU A 199 -15.44 15.02 -7.98
N LEU A 200 -15.03 16.19 -7.50
CA LEU A 200 -15.49 16.72 -6.21
C LEU A 200 -17.01 16.93 -6.17
N ARG A 201 -17.61 17.45 -7.24
CA ARG A 201 -19.07 17.58 -7.34
C ARG A 201 -19.76 16.22 -7.28
N ARG A 202 -19.19 15.17 -7.89
CA ARG A 202 -19.72 13.80 -7.83
C ARG A 202 -19.64 13.22 -6.41
N ALA A 203 -18.49 13.35 -5.77
CA ALA A 203 -18.31 12.92 -4.39
C ALA A 203 -19.26 13.62 -3.41
N ALA A 204 -19.42 14.93 -3.55
CA ALA A 204 -20.38 15.70 -2.75
C ALA A 204 -21.85 15.32 -3.02
N ALA A 205 -22.15 14.74 -4.19
CA ALA A 205 -23.46 14.21 -4.54
C ALA A 205 -23.67 12.74 -4.12
N GLY A 206 -22.72 12.14 -3.41
CA GLY A 206 -22.83 10.78 -2.86
C GLY A 206 -22.25 9.66 -3.75
N VAL A 207 -21.54 10.00 -4.82
CA VAL A 207 -20.87 9.02 -5.69
C VAL A 207 -19.46 8.76 -5.17
N ALA A 208 -19.04 7.50 -5.04
CA ALA A 208 -17.67 7.21 -4.65
C ALA A 208 -16.71 7.60 -5.78
N VAL A 209 -15.57 8.20 -5.44
CA VAL A 209 -14.56 8.61 -6.42
C VAL A 209 -13.18 8.09 -5.99
N LEU A 210 -12.49 7.46 -6.94
CA LEU A 210 -11.11 7.03 -6.79
C LEU A 210 -10.26 7.56 -7.95
N CYS A 211 -9.16 8.24 -7.65
CA CYS A 211 -8.15 8.62 -8.63
C CYS A 211 -6.86 7.85 -8.35
N LEU A 212 -6.36 7.10 -9.34
CA LEU A 212 -5.12 6.36 -9.23
C LEU A 212 -3.95 7.21 -9.75
N ALA A 213 -2.86 7.25 -8.99
CA ALA A 213 -1.66 8.08 -9.11
C ALA A 213 -1.72 9.11 -10.25
N PRO A 214 -2.41 10.25 -10.06
CA PRO A 214 -2.50 11.26 -11.11
C PRO A 214 -1.09 11.76 -11.47
N ALA A 215 -0.89 12.12 -12.73
CA ALA A 215 0.44 12.51 -13.23
C ALA A 215 0.86 13.91 -12.77
N ASP A 216 -0.04 14.89 -12.89
CA ASP A 216 0.21 16.27 -12.50
C ASP A 216 -1.10 17.06 -12.34
N GLY A 217 -0.97 18.33 -11.94
CA GLY A 217 -2.05 19.30 -11.89
C GLY A 217 -2.44 19.68 -10.46
N GLN A 218 -3.55 20.40 -10.36
CA GLN A 218 -4.05 20.91 -9.09
C GLN A 218 -5.39 20.27 -8.75
N TRP A 219 -5.56 20.05 -7.46
CA TRP A 219 -6.75 19.50 -6.85
C TRP A 219 -7.33 20.54 -5.88
N PRO A 220 -8.60 20.95 -6.05
CA PRO A 220 -9.21 21.93 -5.17
C PRO A 220 -9.35 21.39 -3.74
N VAL A 221 -9.01 22.19 -2.74
CA VAL A 221 -9.32 21.86 -1.33
C VAL A 221 -10.71 22.41 -1.01
N PRO A 222 -11.73 21.55 -0.81
CA PRO A 222 -13.09 22.02 -0.55
C PRO A 222 -13.19 22.72 0.81
N GLY A 223 -14.12 23.68 0.92
CA GLY A 223 -14.35 24.45 2.16
C GLY A 223 -13.52 25.72 2.31
N MET A 224 -12.60 26.02 1.40
CA MET A 224 -11.71 27.21 1.46
C MET A 224 -12.27 28.48 0.80
N LYS A 225 -13.41 28.40 0.10
CA LYS A 225 -14.13 29.58 -0.44
C LYS A 225 -15.46 29.74 0.30
N ASP A 226 -15.89 30.99 0.45
CA ASP A 226 -17.32 31.34 0.44
C ASP A 226 -17.86 30.95 -0.94
N ALA A 227 -18.09 29.65 -1.17
CA ALA A 227 -18.74 29.18 -2.38
C ALA A 227 -20.15 29.79 -2.38
N PRO A 228 -20.48 30.69 -3.32
CA PRO A 228 -21.77 31.36 -3.32
C PRO A 228 -22.94 30.40 -3.59
N ASP A 229 -22.65 29.19 -4.10
CA ASP A 229 -23.62 28.11 -4.24
C ASP A 229 -23.61 27.19 -3.01
N SER A 230 -24.52 27.52 -2.09
CA SER A 230 -24.89 26.76 -0.88
C SER A 230 -25.41 25.33 -1.11
N THR A 231 -25.45 24.87 -2.36
CA THR A 231 -26.09 23.60 -2.76
C THR A 231 -25.16 22.39 -2.68
N THR A 232 -23.84 22.59 -2.63
CA THR A 232 -22.87 21.49 -2.54
C THR A 232 -22.64 21.11 -1.09
N ALA A 233 -22.78 19.82 -0.76
CA ALA A 233 -22.52 19.32 0.60
C ALA A 233 -21.10 19.71 1.05
N ARG A 234 -20.97 20.24 2.27
CA ARG A 234 -19.66 20.53 2.86
C ARG A 234 -18.95 19.22 3.22
N PRO A 235 -17.63 19.12 3.01
CA PRO A 235 -16.89 17.95 3.47
C PRO A 235 -17.00 17.82 4.99
N ALA A 236 -17.21 16.60 5.46
CA ALA A 236 -17.18 16.23 6.88
C ALA A 236 -15.75 16.10 7.40
N SER A 237 -14.82 15.63 6.57
CA SER A 237 -13.40 15.56 6.91
C SER A 237 -12.49 15.60 5.68
N LEU A 238 -11.25 15.98 5.93
CA LEU A 238 -10.13 15.89 4.99
C LEU A 238 -9.03 15.07 5.68
N ILE A 239 -8.52 14.04 5.00
CA ILE A 239 -7.59 13.07 5.57
C ILE A 239 -6.38 12.97 4.63
N TRP A 240 -5.19 13.06 5.20
CA TRP A 240 -3.93 12.84 4.50
C TRP A 240 -3.16 11.75 5.23
N LYS A 241 -2.65 10.78 4.48
CA LYS A 241 -1.85 9.67 5.02
C LYS A 241 -0.67 9.39 4.10
N ARG A 242 0.41 8.86 4.67
CA ARG A 242 1.49 8.24 3.91
C ARG A 242 1.18 6.76 3.73
N ALA A 243 2.21 5.93 3.79
CA ALA A 243 2.14 4.50 3.62
C ALA A 243 1.21 3.79 4.62
N GLU A 244 0.92 4.39 5.78
CA GLU A 244 0.00 3.85 6.78
C GLU A 244 -1.41 3.61 6.23
N ALA A 245 -1.83 4.31 5.17
CA ALA A 245 -3.10 4.03 4.50
C ALA A 245 -3.21 2.58 4.00
N ILE A 246 -2.11 1.98 3.54
CA ILE A 246 -2.08 0.59 3.08
C ILE A 246 -2.35 -0.34 4.26
N ARG A 247 -1.69 -0.12 5.40
CA ARG A 247 -1.85 -0.94 6.62
C ARG A 247 -3.23 -0.80 7.24
N ASP A 248 -3.79 0.41 7.19
CA ASP A 248 -5.15 0.68 7.68
C ASP A 248 -6.20 -0.11 6.88
N LEU A 249 -5.98 -0.28 5.57
CA LEU A 249 -6.86 -1.07 4.70
C LEU A 249 -6.65 -2.58 4.88
N ASP A 250 -5.40 -3.03 4.95
CA ASP A 250 -5.04 -4.41 5.21
C ASP A 250 -3.58 -4.53 5.70
N LYS A 251 -3.42 -4.91 6.98
CA LYS A 251 -2.12 -5.12 7.63
C LYS A 251 -1.22 -6.19 6.99
N ARG A 252 -1.75 -7.00 6.08
CA ARG A 252 -1.01 -8.05 5.37
C ARG A 252 -0.30 -7.52 4.13
N LEU A 253 -0.68 -6.34 3.65
CA LEU A 253 -0.10 -5.72 2.47
C LEU A 253 1.17 -4.94 2.85
N ASP A 254 2.16 -5.02 1.97
CA ASP A 254 3.44 -4.37 2.17
C ASP A 254 3.30 -2.86 1.99
N ALA A 255 3.56 -2.11 3.06
CA ALA A 255 3.48 -0.65 3.06
C ALA A 255 4.85 0.02 2.99
N ASP A 256 5.94 -0.73 3.15
CA ASP A 256 7.29 -0.16 3.23
C ASP A 256 8.08 -0.29 1.92
N GLY A 257 7.61 -1.12 0.99
CA GLY A 257 8.22 -1.28 -0.32
C GLY A 257 7.57 -2.40 -1.11
N TRP A 258 7.54 -2.27 -2.43
CA TRP A 258 7.10 -3.32 -3.36
C TRP A 258 8.28 -3.77 -4.23
N PRO A 259 8.27 -5.01 -4.73
CA PRO A 259 9.24 -5.42 -5.73
C PRO A 259 9.14 -4.56 -7.01
N PRO A 260 10.22 -4.46 -7.80
CA PRO A 260 11.56 -4.97 -7.50
C PRO A 260 12.45 -3.99 -6.71
N ASP A 261 12.17 -2.69 -6.75
CA ASP A 261 13.05 -1.62 -6.31
C ASP A 261 12.70 -1.03 -4.93
N GLY A 262 11.62 -1.51 -4.32
CA GLY A 262 11.12 -0.99 -3.04
C GLY A 262 10.29 0.30 -3.20
N HIS A 263 10.10 0.81 -4.41
CA HIS A 263 9.28 1.99 -4.65
C HIS A 263 7.83 1.58 -4.95
N PHE A 264 6.88 2.31 -4.37
CA PHE A 264 5.44 2.04 -4.57
C PHE A 264 4.60 3.32 -4.63
N VAL A 265 5.16 4.46 -4.23
CA VAL A 265 4.54 5.78 -4.40
C VAL A 265 4.89 6.30 -5.80
N ALA A 266 3.89 6.43 -6.66
CA ALA A 266 4.05 6.96 -8.01
C ALA A 266 3.75 8.47 -8.06
N SER A 267 2.81 8.94 -7.24
CA SER A 267 2.57 10.37 -7.03
C SER A 267 1.96 10.63 -5.65
N GLY A 268 1.74 11.89 -5.34
CA GLY A 268 1.01 12.30 -4.15
C GLY A 268 0.71 13.79 -4.20
N VAL A 269 0.13 14.30 -3.13
CA VAL A 269 -0.24 15.72 -3.05
C VAL A 269 0.61 16.48 -2.05
N ARG A 270 0.86 17.75 -2.36
CA ARG A 270 1.38 18.77 -1.44
C ARG A 270 0.38 19.90 -1.31
N LEU A 271 0.26 20.46 -0.12
CA LEU A 271 -0.53 21.67 0.07
C LEU A 271 0.32 22.88 -0.33
N ILE A 272 -0.23 23.68 -1.24
CA ILE A 272 0.39 24.92 -1.71
C ILE A 272 -0.56 26.10 -1.50
N GLY A 273 0.01 27.28 -1.29
CA GLY A 273 -0.71 28.54 -1.39
C GLY A 273 -0.68 29.05 -2.84
N ALA A 274 -1.84 29.14 -3.48
CA ALA A 274 -1.98 29.66 -4.84
C ALA A 274 -3.02 30.78 -4.86
N ARG A 275 -2.60 32.01 -5.19
CA ARG A 275 -3.50 33.18 -5.32
C ARG A 275 -4.41 33.41 -4.11
N GLY A 276 -3.84 33.26 -2.91
CA GLY A 276 -4.57 33.43 -1.65
C GLY A 276 -5.50 32.26 -1.28
N GLN A 277 -5.40 31.12 -1.97
CA GLN A 277 -6.15 29.90 -1.68
C GLN A 277 -5.21 28.75 -1.40
N VAL A 278 -5.65 27.81 -0.56
CA VAL A 278 -4.95 26.53 -0.38
C VAL A 278 -5.44 25.58 -1.46
N ALA A 279 -4.48 25.01 -2.20
CA ALA A 279 -4.71 23.95 -3.18
C ALA A 279 -3.84 22.76 -2.86
N ALA A 280 -4.26 21.57 -3.29
CA ALA A 280 -3.39 20.40 -3.34
C ALA A 280 -2.76 20.35 -4.74
N GLU A 281 -1.44 20.27 -4.84
CA GLU A 281 -0.75 20.07 -6.12
C GLU A 281 -0.21 18.64 -6.18
N VAL A 282 -0.35 18.00 -7.33
CA VAL A 282 0.15 16.66 -7.59
C VAL A 282 1.63 16.72 -7.93
N HIS A 283 2.43 15.95 -7.21
CA HIS A 283 3.88 15.81 -7.39
C HIS A 283 4.27 14.33 -7.40
N SER A 284 5.38 13.98 -8.06
CA SER A 284 5.92 12.62 -8.16
C SER A 284 7.23 12.42 -7.39
N ASP A 285 7.61 13.37 -6.53
CA ASP A 285 8.85 13.33 -5.76
C ASP A 285 8.64 12.78 -4.33
N GLY A 286 9.73 12.50 -3.61
CA GLY A 286 9.74 11.67 -2.40
C GLY A 286 9.15 12.28 -1.11
N ASP A 287 8.61 13.51 -1.14
CA ASP A 287 8.00 14.14 0.04
C ASP A 287 6.58 14.62 -0.26
N VAL A 288 5.69 13.65 -0.47
CA VAL A 288 4.27 13.87 -0.82
C VAL A 288 3.37 13.04 0.08
N TRP A 289 2.09 13.40 0.13
CA TRP A 289 1.04 12.58 0.73
C TRP A 289 0.40 11.71 -0.37
N PRO A 290 0.74 10.41 -0.46
CA PRO A 290 0.18 9.52 -1.47
C PRO A 290 -1.31 9.22 -1.22
N TRP A 291 -1.82 9.41 -0.01
CA TRP A 291 -3.25 9.25 0.26
C TRP A 291 -3.85 10.58 0.65
N TYR A 292 -4.79 11.07 -0.18
CA TYR A 292 -5.62 12.21 0.15
C TYR A 292 -7.09 11.86 -0.03
N GLU A 293 -7.87 12.03 1.03
CA GLU A 293 -9.26 11.67 1.07
C GLU A 293 -10.12 12.82 1.57
N ILE A 294 -11.25 13.01 0.89
CA ILE A 294 -12.30 13.96 1.24
C ILE A 294 -13.55 13.16 1.51
N ARG A 295 -14.09 13.25 2.73
CA ARG A 295 -15.35 12.61 3.08
C ARG A 295 -16.46 13.64 3.14
N TYR A 296 -17.59 13.33 2.55
CA TYR A 296 -18.84 14.09 2.62
C TYR A 296 -19.86 13.37 3.50
N PRO A 297 -20.88 14.07 4.02
CA PRO A 297 -22.01 13.42 4.69
C PRO A 297 -22.73 12.45 3.75
N GLY A 298 -23.07 11.26 4.26
CA GLY A 298 -23.73 10.20 3.49
C GLY A 298 -22.86 8.95 3.36
N ARG A 299 -23.46 7.81 2.97
CA ARG A 299 -22.71 6.58 2.68
C ARG A 299 -22.01 6.73 1.32
N ARG A 300 -20.81 6.14 1.16
CA ARG A 300 -20.04 6.14 -0.09
C ARG A 300 -19.65 7.52 -0.66
N ALA A 301 -19.91 8.59 0.09
CA ALA A 301 -19.68 9.96 -0.35
C ALA A 301 -18.21 10.38 -0.09
N ALA A 302 -17.27 9.68 -0.73
CA ALA A 302 -15.84 9.91 -0.54
C ALA A 302 -15.12 10.14 -1.88
N CYS A 303 -14.15 11.03 -1.86
CA CYS A 303 -13.20 11.21 -2.96
C CYS A 303 -11.79 10.90 -2.47
N VAL A 304 -11.17 9.87 -3.06
CA VAL A 304 -9.81 9.45 -2.73
C VAL A 304 -8.90 9.72 -3.92
N VAL A 305 -7.80 10.41 -3.67
CA VAL A 305 -6.62 10.45 -4.54
C VAL A 305 -5.60 9.50 -3.94
N CYS A 306 -5.36 8.39 -4.66
CA CYS A 306 -4.45 7.32 -4.29
C CYS A 306 -3.22 7.37 -5.19
N GLY A 307 -2.13 7.88 -4.64
CA GLY A 307 -0.83 8.07 -5.26
C GLY A 307 0.07 6.83 -5.33
N PHE A 308 -0.41 5.68 -4.85
CA PHE A 308 0.32 4.42 -4.99
C PHE A 308 0.25 3.93 -6.45
N GLY A 309 1.37 3.47 -7.00
CA GLY A 309 1.50 3.01 -8.39
C GLY A 309 0.92 1.62 -8.61
N ILE A 310 -0.37 1.44 -8.36
CA ILE A 310 -1.07 0.15 -8.40
C ILE A 310 -1.01 -0.50 -9.79
N VAL A 311 -1.27 0.27 -10.84
CA VAL A 311 -1.33 -0.25 -12.22
C VAL A 311 0.09 -0.49 -12.74
N ALA A 312 1.01 0.45 -12.50
CA ALA A 312 2.42 0.30 -12.87
C ALA A 312 3.10 -0.92 -12.21
N HIS A 313 2.68 -1.28 -11.00
CA HIS A 313 3.23 -2.43 -10.25
C HIS A 313 2.33 -3.66 -10.30
N TRP A 314 1.32 -3.70 -11.17
CA TRP A 314 0.30 -4.76 -11.15
C TRP A 314 0.88 -6.18 -11.12
N ASP A 315 1.99 -6.40 -11.83
CA ASP A 315 2.65 -7.71 -11.95
C ASP A 315 3.86 -7.88 -11.03
N SER A 316 4.20 -6.89 -10.20
CA SER A 316 5.37 -6.97 -9.33
C SER A 316 5.13 -7.77 -8.05
N GLY A 317 3.88 -7.95 -7.66
CA GLY A 317 3.51 -8.74 -6.50
C GLY A 317 2.04 -8.62 -6.11
N PRO A 318 1.61 -9.26 -5.02
CA PRO A 318 0.21 -9.24 -4.59
C PRO A 318 -0.23 -7.89 -4.00
N ALA A 319 0.69 -7.12 -3.40
CA ALA A 319 0.36 -5.88 -2.72
C ALA A 319 -0.49 -4.89 -3.57
N PRO A 320 -0.09 -4.50 -4.79
CA PRO A 320 -0.88 -3.58 -5.62
C PRO A 320 -2.27 -4.12 -5.97
N ARG A 321 -2.35 -5.40 -6.35
CA ARG A 321 -3.60 -6.06 -6.76
C ARG A 321 -4.62 -6.09 -5.62
N PHE A 322 -4.20 -6.56 -4.46
CA PHE A 322 -5.05 -6.67 -3.28
C PHE A 322 -5.33 -5.31 -2.64
N LEU A 323 -4.41 -4.36 -2.74
CA LEU A 323 -4.65 -2.98 -2.31
C LEU A 323 -5.81 -2.36 -3.08
N LEU A 324 -5.85 -2.52 -4.41
CA LEU A 324 -6.96 -2.02 -5.22
C LEU A 324 -8.31 -2.59 -4.76
N ALA A 325 -8.37 -3.91 -4.55
CA ALA A 325 -9.57 -4.57 -4.07
C ALA A 325 -10.03 -4.01 -2.71
N ARG A 326 -9.10 -3.78 -1.78
CA ARG A 326 -9.40 -3.20 -0.46
C ARG A 326 -9.83 -1.73 -0.53
N ILE A 327 -9.26 -0.93 -1.44
CA ILE A 327 -9.71 0.45 -1.67
C ILE A 327 -11.14 0.48 -2.21
N MET A 328 -11.47 -0.40 -3.18
CA MET A 328 -12.82 -0.49 -3.73
C MET A 328 -13.84 -0.92 -2.66
N GLU A 329 -13.49 -1.89 -1.80
CA GLU A 329 -14.32 -2.26 -0.64
C GLU A 329 -14.51 -1.09 0.32
N TYR A 330 -13.44 -0.40 0.68
CA TYR A 330 -13.47 0.75 1.58
C TYR A 330 -14.39 1.88 1.07
N LEU A 331 -14.41 2.12 -0.24
CA LEU A 331 -15.28 3.13 -0.85
C LEU A 331 -16.74 2.67 -1.01
N ALA A 332 -16.99 1.36 -0.93
CA ALA A 332 -18.33 0.78 -1.02
C ALA A 332 -19.08 0.74 0.32
N GLU A 333 -18.40 1.01 1.45
CA GLU A 333 -18.96 1.09 2.81
C GLU A 333 -19.54 2.48 3.13
#